data_AF-A0A5D4U9F1-F1
#
_entry.id   AF-A0A5D4U9F1-F1
#
_cell.length_a   1.000
_cell.length_b   1.000
_cell.length_c   1.000
_cell.angle_alpha   90.00
_cell.angle_beta   90.00
_cell.angle_gamma   90.00
#
_symmetry.space_group_name_H-M   'P 1'
#
loop_
_entity.id
_entity.type
_entity.pdbx_description
1 polymer ?
#
loop_
_entity_poly.entity_id
_entity_poly.type
_entity_poly.pdbx_seq_one_letter_code
_entity_poly.pdbx_strand_id
1 'polypeptide(L)'
;MENFLNLSFIQRNLLIGSIMGDGEITKIYPNSRRKNHSYREHYGIEQENYRTWKASFFPNLFYLTKKSQTMRSKSDPLFTELFPYFYNNHSKQIPIMLLKYCTSPYFLVALYLDDGSLSISKRINHQNKKIYLTPHVYLYLQNYPKEELEVLQQHIFDTFQINFKLSKRRDGYGYILKGTSTDLTYNFLNLLSPITLTCESMYYKSNWEWRLKQEEEKFFKQYPKYQIIASSSDRFKNYTAGEVRKMILLKKNGVKDIEIAKTLGRSYWSVVYKLRELRSEGIL
;
A
#
# COMPACT_ATOMS: atom_id res chain seq x y z
N MET A 1 -8.34 -6.75 -28.90
CA MET A 1 -8.71 -7.01 -27.49
C MET A 1 -9.11 -8.47 -27.26
N GLU A 2 -9.05 -9.32 -28.29
CA GLU A 2 -9.48 -10.73 -28.20
C GLU A 2 -8.54 -11.54 -27.32
N ASN A 3 -7.22 -11.40 -27.52
CA ASN A 3 -6.22 -12.16 -26.78
C ASN A 3 -6.25 -11.82 -25.29
N PHE A 4 -6.39 -10.53 -24.95
CA PHE A 4 -6.51 -10.10 -23.57
C PHE A 4 -7.78 -10.64 -22.89
N LEU A 5 -8.91 -10.67 -23.60
CA LEU A 5 -10.17 -11.16 -23.04
C LEU A 5 -10.20 -12.68 -22.85
N ASN A 6 -9.33 -13.43 -23.54
CA ASN A 6 -9.14 -14.86 -23.31
C ASN A 6 -8.38 -15.19 -22.01
N LEU A 7 -7.68 -14.23 -21.41
CA LEU A 7 -7.09 -14.41 -20.09
C LEU A 7 -8.17 -14.49 -19.01
N SER A 8 -7.91 -15.26 -17.96
CA SER A 8 -8.81 -15.33 -16.81
C SER A 8 -8.95 -13.98 -16.11
N PHE A 9 -10.00 -13.82 -15.30
CA PHE A 9 -10.22 -12.60 -14.53
C PHE A 9 -9.00 -12.22 -13.66
N ILE A 10 -8.41 -13.20 -12.97
CA ILE A 10 -7.21 -13.02 -12.15
C ILE A 10 -6.02 -12.61 -13.02
N GLN A 11 -5.79 -13.33 -14.13
CA GLN A 11 -4.68 -13.06 -15.04
C GLN A 11 -4.75 -11.67 -15.64
N ARG A 12 -5.93 -11.20 -16.07
CA ARG A 12 -6.11 -9.84 -16.60
C ARG A 12 -5.69 -8.77 -15.60
N ASN A 13 -6.18 -8.89 -14.37
CA ASN A 13 -5.90 -7.93 -13.29
C ASN A 13 -4.41 -7.94 -12.92
N LEU A 14 -3.85 -9.12 -12.70
CA LEU A 14 -2.45 -9.29 -12.34
C LEU A 14 -1.51 -8.83 -13.45
N LEU A 15 -1.86 -9.11 -14.72
CA LEU A 15 -1.06 -8.72 -15.88
C LEU A 15 -1.02 -7.20 -16.04
N ILE A 16 -2.17 -6.52 -15.96
CA ILE A 16 -2.21 -5.06 -16.07
C ILE A 16 -1.38 -4.43 -14.95
N GLY A 17 -1.56 -4.87 -13.70
CA GLY A 17 -0.78 -4.36 -12.57
C GLY A 17 0.72 -4.61 -12.75
N SER A 18 1.11 -5.79 -13.27
CA SER A 18 2.52 -6.13 -13.50
C SER A 18 3.14 -5.31 -14.62
N ILE A 19 2.41 -5.09 -15.73
CA ILE A 19 2.87 -4.20 -16.81
C ILE A 19 2.94 -2.77 -16.31
N MET A 20 2.04 -2.30 -15.43
CA MET A 20 2.15 -0.95 -14.87
C MET A 20 3.35 -0.81 -13.92
N GLY A 21 3.65 -1.86 -13.15
CA GLY A 21 4.79 -1.91 -12.23
C GLY A 21 6.13 -2.14 -12.92
N ASP A 22 6.85 -3.18 -12.49
CA ASP A 22 8.19 -3.52 -12.96
C ASP A 22 8.24 -4.07 -14.41
N GLY A 23 7.10 -4.52 -14.92
CA GLY A 23 6.98 -5.09 -16.25
C GLY A 23 7.07 -4.07 -17.38
N GLU A 24 7.56 -4.51 -18.52
CA GLU A 24 7.49 -3.77 -19.78
C GLU A 24 7.01 -4.65 -20.93
N ILE A 25 6.34 -4.01 -21.90
CA ILE A 25 6.13 -4.61 -23.22
C ILE A 25 7.26 -4.13 -24.13
N THR A 26 8.10 -5.06 -24.58
CA THR A 26 9.28 -4.76 -25.40
C THR A 26 8.86 -4.23 -26.77
N LYS A 27 9.53 -3.20 -27.27
CA LYS A 27 9.35 -2.71 -28.64
C LYS A 27 9.84 -3.73 -29.68
N ILE A 28 9.26 -3.67 -30.88
CA ILE A 28 9.79 -4.32 -32.07
C ILE A 28 10.82 -3.36 -32.69
N TYR A 29 12.08 -3.76 -32.72
CA TYR A 29 13.15 -2.95 -33.31
C TYR A 29 13.19 -3.08 -34.83
N PRO A 30 13.64 -2.03 -35.56
CA PRO A 30 13.95 -2.15 -36.98
C PRO A 30 14.87 -3.36 -37.22
N ASN A 31 14.58 -4.14 -38.27
CA ASN A 31 15.29 -5.39 -38.63
C ASN A 31 15.10 -6.57 -37.66
N SER A 32 14.17 -6.48 -36.70
CA SER A 32 13.82 -7.64 -35.87
C SER A 32 13.05 -8.68 -36.68
N ARG A 33 13.40 -9.97 -36.51
CA ARG A 33 12.60 -11.09 -37.02
C ARG A 33 11.29 -11.30 -36.26
N ARG A 34 11.09 -10.59 -35.14
CA ARG A 34 9.90 -10.72 -34.30
C ARG A 34 8.71 -10.03 -34.94
N LYS A 35 7.60 -10.76 -35.06
CA LYS A 35 6.32 -10.22 -35.55
C LYS A 35 5.48 -9.60 -34.44
N ASN A 36 5.72 -9.99 -33.19
CA ASN A 36 4.96 -9.51 -32.04
C ASN A 36 5.85 -8.92 -30.93
N HIS A 37 5.25 -8.06 -30.14
CA HIS A 37 5.81 -7.62 -28.87
C HIS A 37 5.89 -8.79 -27.88
N SER A 38 6.59 -8.59 -26.77
CA SER A 38 6.71 -9.57 -25.68
C SER A 38 6.78 -8.83 -24.36
N TYR A 39 6.53 -9.55 -23.28
CA TYR A 39 6.74 -9.07 -21.94
C TYR A 39 8.18 -9.31 -21.48
N ARG A 40 8.70 -8.38 -20.68
CA ARG A 40 9.95 -8.55 -19.94
C ARG A 40 9.87 -7.81 -18.61
N GLU A 41 10.43 -8.41 -17.58
CA GLU A 41 10.57 -7.83 -16.25
C GLU A 41 11.92 -8.25 -15.69
N HIS A 42 12.75 -7.27 -15.35
CA HIS A 42 14.04 -7.50 -14.72
C HIS A 42 13.86 -7.68 -13.20
N TYR A 43 14.74 -8.45 -12.58
CA TYR A 43 14.71 -8.68 -11.14
C TYR A 43 16.11 -8.82 -10.56
N GLY A 44 16.28 -8.46 -9.29
CA GLY A 44 17.45 -8.84 -8.51
C GLY A 44 17.27 -10.23 -7.91
N ILE A 45 18.35 -10.94 -7.61
CA ILE A 45 18.29 -12.33 -7.12
C ILE A 45 17.38 -12.54 -5.91
N GLU A 46 17.30 -11.57 -5.00
CA GLU A 46 16.42 -11.61 -3.82
C GLU A 46 14.91 -11.62 -4.19
N GLN A 47 14.57 -11.17 -5.41
CA GLN A 47 13.20 -11.13 -5.94
C GLN A 47 12.86 -12.34 -6.82
N GLU A 48 13.76 -13.31 -7.02
CA GLU A 48 13.50 -14.48 -7.88
C GLU A 48 12.27 -15.27 -7.42
N ASN A 49 12.09 -15.43 -6.10
CA ASN A 49 10.93 -16.11 -5.52
C ASN A 49 9.62 -15.38 -5.86
N TYR A 50 9.64 -14.04 -5.79
CA TYR A 50 8.48 -13.24 -6.16
C TYR A 50 8.17 -13.35 -7.65
N ARG A 51 9.18 -13.32 -8.53
CA ARG A 51 8.95 -13.51 -9.97
C ARG A 51 8.46 -14.92 -10.30
N THR A 52 8.94 -15.94 -9.59
CA THR A 52 8.43 -17.32 -9.70
C THR A 52 6.96 -17.41 -9.28
N TRP A 53 6.62 -16.80 -8.15
CA TRP A 53 5.23 -16.69 -7.68
C TRP A 53 4.34 -16.00 -8.72
N LYS A 54 4.77 -14.85 -9.26
CA LYS A 54 4.04 -14.10 -10.29
C LYS A 54 3.87 -14.92 -11.58
N ALA A 55 4.92 -15.61 -12.04
CA ALA A 55 4.88 -16.46 -13.22
C ALA A 55 3.94 -17.67 -13.07
N SER A 56 3.71 -18.15 -11.84
CA SER A 56 2.83 -19.30 -11.59
C SER A 56 1.37 -19.06 -11.99
N PHE A 57 0.93 -17.80 -12.03
CA PHE A 57 -0.39 -17.41 -12.55
C PHE A 57 -0.49 -17.48 -14.07
N PHE A 58 0.65 -17.63 -14.76
CA PHE A 58 0.79 -17.53 -16.21
C PHE A 58 1.67 -18.67 -16.78
N PRO A 59 1.36 -19.95 -16.48
CA PRO A 59 2.27 -21.07 -16.77
C PRO A 59 2.62 -21.23 -18.25
N ASN A 60 1.73 -20.82 -19.16
CA ASN A 60 1.93 -20.89 -20.60
C ASN A 60 2.49 -19.60 -21.23
N LEU A 61 2.54 -18.51 -20.47
CA LEU A 61 2.87 -17.18 -20.98
C LEU A 61 4.22 -16.68 -20.44
N PHE A 62 4.52 -16.93 -19.17
CA PHE A 62 5.73 -16.45 -18.52
C PHE A 62 6.71 -17.57 -18.18
N TYR A 63 7.99 -17.26 -18.35
CA TYR A 63 9.10 -18.09 -17.92
C TYR A 63 10.25 -17.22 -17.41
N LEU A 64 11.02 -17.77 -16.47
CA LEU A 64 12.19 -17.09 -15.92
C LEU A 64 13.44 -17.46 -16.72
N THR A 65 14.41 -16.56 -16.73
CA THR A 65 15.77 -16.82 -17.20
C THR A 65 16.77 -16.29 -16.21
N LYS A 66 17.25 -17.20 -15.36
CA LYS A 66 18.17 -16.92 -14.26
C LYS A 66 19.46 -16.23 -14.71
N LYS A 67 20.05 -16.66 -15.83
CA LYS A 67 21.29 -16.04 -16.38
C LYS A 67 21.17 -14.53 -16.59
N SER A 68 20.00 -14.07 -17.02
CA SER A 68 19.72 -12.65 -17.26
C SER A 68 18.90 -11.98 -16.17
N GLN A 69 18.50 -12.75 -15.14
CA GLN A 69 17.56 -12.35 -14.09
C GLN A 69 16.33 -11.62 -14.66
N THR A 70 15.64 -12.29 -15.59
CA THR A 70 14.40 -11.78 -16.21
C THR A 70 13.27 -12.78 -16.14
N MET A 71 12.06 -12.29 -15.89
CA MET A 71 10.81 -12.97 -16.22
C MET A 71 10.34 -12.42 -17.56
N ARG A 72 9.94 -13.29 -18.49
CA ARG A 72 9.64 -12.89 -19.86
C ARG A 72 8.61 -13.79 -20.50
N SER A 73 8.02 -13.29 -21.59
CA SER A 73 7.20 -14.08 -22.50
C SER A 73 7.92 -14.33 -23.82
N LYS A 74 7.37 -15.26 -24.60
CA LYS A 74 7.68 -15.34 -26.03
C LYS A 74 7.09 -14.13 -26.76
N SER A 75 7.49 -13.94 -28.01
CA SER A 75 6.83 -12.99 -28.93
C SER A 75 5.37 -13.42 -29.12
N ASP A 76 4.42 -12.64 -28.64
CA ASP A 76 3.02 -13.06 -28.48
C ASP A 76 2.02 -11.96 -28.93
N PRO A 77 0.98 -12.29 -29.73
CA PRO A 77 -0.05 -11.34 -30.15
C PRO A 77 -0.72 -10.55 -29.02
N LEU A 78 -0.85 -11.15 -27.82
CA LEU A 78 -1.38 -10.48 -26.63
C LEU A 78 -0.62 -9.18 -26.34
N PHE A 79 0.70 -9.21 -26.38
CA PHE A 79 1.51 -8.03 -26.06
C PHE A 79 1.51 -7.00 -27.18
N THR A 80 1.36 -7.43 -28.44
CA THR A 80 1.13 -6.51 -29.56
C THR A 80 -0.19 -5.77 -29.39
N GLU A 81 -1.23 -6.50 -29.01
CA GLU A 81 -2.55 -5.95 -28.73
C GLU A 81 -2.55 -4.97 -27.55
N LEU A 82 -1.80 -5.26 -26.48
CA LEU A 82 -1.73 -4.42 -25.29
C LEU A 82 -0.81 -3.20 -25.43
N PHE A 83 0.23 -3.27 -26.26
CA PHE A 83 1.23 -2.22 -26.42
C PHE A 83 0.66 -0.79 -26.53
N PRO A 84 -0.31 -0.48 -27.42
CA PRO A 84 -0.82 0.89 -27.57
C PRO A 84 -1.56 1.43 -26.34
N TYR A 85 -2.01 0.57 -25.42
CA TYR A 85 -2.67 1.02 -24.18
C TYR A 85 -1.67 1.50 -23.14
N PHE A 86 -0.47 0.91 -23.12
CA PHE A 86 0.56 1.21 -22.12
C PHE A 86 1.62 2.18 -22.62
N TYR A 87 1.72 2.42 -23.93
CA TYR A 87 2.78 3.24 -24.50
C TYR A 87 2.25 4.25 -25.50
N ASN A 88 2.57 5.53 -25.26
CA ASN A 88 2.36 6.63 -26.21
C ASN A 88 3.70 7.32 -26.48
N ASN A 89 4.06 7.52 -27.75
CA ASN A 89 5.35 8.09 -28.16
C ASN A 89 6.55 7.46 -27.41
N HIS A 90 6.50 6.15 -27.22
CA HIS A 90 7.50 5.36 -26.50
C HIS A 90 7.64 5.59 -24.98
N SER A 91 6.80 6.43 -24.39
CA SER A 91 6.69 6.63 -22.94
C SER A 91 5.58 5.76 -22.38
N LYS A 92 5.82 5.18 -21.20
CA LYS A 92 4.84 4.36 -20.48
C LYS A 92 3.75 5.27 -19.89
N GLN A 93 2.50 4.86 -20.01
CA GLN A 93 1.32 5.56 -19.50
C GLN A 93 0.41 4.59 -18.75
N ILE A 94 -0.43 5.12 -17.88
CA ILE A 94 -1.50 4.37 -17.22
C ILE A 94 -2.52 3.98 -18.29
N PRO A 95 -2.88 2.69 -18.39
CA PRO A 95 -3.79 2.21 -19.42
C PRO A 95 -5.25 2.52 -19.04
N ILE A 96 -5.65 3.80 -19.10
CA ILE A 96 -6.96 4.30 -18.63
C ILE A 96 -8.12 3.44 -19.16
N MET A 97 -8.09 3.08 -20.45
CA MET A 97 -9.13 2.26 -21.10
C MET A 97 -9.23 0.83 -20.56
N LEU A 98 -8.15 0.31 -19.95
CA LEU A 98 -8.10 -1.03 -19.36
C LEU A 98 -8.43 -1.05 -17.87
N LEU A 99 -8.49 0.11 -17.19
CA LEU A 99 -8.80 0.18 -15.76
C LEU A 99 -10.18 -0.42 -15.43
N LYS A 100 -11.15 -0.36 -16.35
CA LYS A 100 -12.45 -1.04 -16.19
C LYS A 100 -12.37 -2.56 -15.97
N TYR A 101 -11.26 -3.20 -16.34
CA TYR A 101 -11.00 -4.62 -16.08
C TYR A 101 -10.22 -4.85 -14.76
N CYS A 102 -9.69 -3.78 -14.16
CA CYS A 102 -8.86 -3.77 -12.97
C CYS A 102 -9.70 -3.71 -11.68
N THR A 103 -10.63 -4.66 -11.52
CA THR A 103 -11.59 -4.70 -10.41
C THR A 103 -11.28 -5.74 -9.34
N SER A 104 -10.22 -6.53 -9.52
CA SER A 104 -9.78 -7.53 -8.55
C SER A 104 -8.62 -7.02 -7.69
N PRO A 105 -8.52 -7.42 -6.41
CA PRO A 105 -7.35 -7.10 -5.59
C PRO A 105 -6.02 -7.57 -6.20
N TYR A 106 -6.01 -8.58 -7.07
CA TYR A 106 -4.81 -9.01 -7.82
C TYR A 106 -4.14 -7.87 -8.61
N PHE A 107 -4.91 -6.88 -9.07
CA PHE A 107 -4.38 -5.69 -9.72
C PHE A 107 -3.53 -4.86 -8.75
N LEU A 108 -4.07 -4.56 -7.58
CA LEU A 108 -3.37 -3.82 -6.52
C LEU A 108 -2.20 -4.62 -5.95
N VAL A 109 -2.31 -5.95 -5.84
CA VAL A 109 -1.21 -6.81 -5.40
C VAL A 109 0.00 -6.68 -6.32
N ALA A 110 -0.17 -6.79 -7.63
CA ALA A 110 0.94 -6.62 -8.56
C ALA A 110 1.59 -5.24 -8.41
N LEU A 111 0.79 -4.17 -8.48
CA LEU A 111 1.29 -2.80 -8.33
C LEU A 111 2.03 -2.58 -7.01
N TYR A 112 1.49 -3.07 -5.90
CA TYR A 112 2.07 -2.85 -4.58
C TYR A 112 3.32 -3.70 -4.32
N LEU A 113 3.36 -4.93 -4.81
CA LEU A 113 4.53 -5.77 -4.63
C LEU A 113 5.69 -5.32 -5.52
N ASP A 114 5.42 -4.79 -6.72
CA ASP A 114 6.40 -4.16 -7.61
C ASP A 114 6.85 -2.80 -7.04
N ASP A 115 5.98 -1.78 -7.13
CA ASP A 115 6.31 -0.38 -6.85
C ASP A 115 5.81 0.13 -5.49
N GLY A 116 5.25 -0.74 -4.65
CA GLY A 116 4.79 -0.36 -3.32
C GLY A 116 5.83 -0.53 -2.21
N SER A 117 5.53 0.04 -1.05
CA SER A 117 6.32 -0.15 0.18
C SER A 117 5.48 -0.01 1.44
N LEU A 118 5.80 -0.86 2.42
CA LEU A 118 5.40 -0.71 3.81
C LEU A 118 6.52 -0.02 4.58
N SER A 119 6.36 1.27 4.82
CA SER A 119 7.30 2.06 5.62
C SER A 119 6.80 2.19 7.05
N ILE A 120 7.72 2.30 8.00
CA ILE A 120 7.40 2.38 9.43
C ILE A 120 8.00 3.65 10.00
N SER A 121 7.15 4.55 10.50
CA SER A 121 7.61 5.68 11.29
C SER A 121 7.69 5.28 12.76
N LYS A 122 8.76 5.69 13.42
CA LYS A 122 9.01 5.42 14.84
C LYS A 122 8.89 6.68 15.68
N ARG A 123 8.30 6.56 16.87
CA ARG A 123 8.34 7.60 17.92
C ARG A 123 8.73 6.97 19.24
N ILE A 124 9.80 7.47 19.86
CA ILE A 124 10.29 6.97 21.15
C ILE A 124 9.87 7.92 22.26
N ASN A 125 9.23 7.39 23.29
CA ASN A 125 8.94 8.10 24.54
C ASN A 125 9.84 7.52 25.63
N HIS A 126 10.93 8.22 25.92
CA HIS A 126 11.91 7.78 26.92
C HIS A 126 11.37 7.82 28.36
N GLN A 127 10.50 8.78 28.69
CA GLN A 127 9.90 8.91 30.03
C GLN A 127 9.08 7.67 30.40
N ASN A 128 8.22 7.22 29.47
CA ASN A 128 7.35 6.07 29.67
C ASN A 128 7.98 4.75 29.18
N LYS A 129 9.21 4.78 28.68
CA LYS A 129 9.89 3.66 28.02
C LYS A 129 9.00 2.97 26.97
N LYS A 130 8.43 3.76 26.06
CA LYS A 130 7.53 3.27 24.99
C LYS A 130 8.04 3.61 23.61
N ILE A 131 7.97 2.67 22.67
CA ILE A 131 8.28 2.88 21.25
C ILE A 131 7.00 2.65 20.46
N TYR A 132 6.60 3.65 19.69
CA TYR A 132 5.42 3.60 18.83
C TYR A 132 5.87 3.38 17.40
N LEU A 133 5.36 2.32 16.78
CA LEU A 133 5.59 2.00 15.37
C LEU A 133 4.30 2.26 14.60
N THR A 134 4.38 3.03 13.52
CA THR A 134 3.21 3.38 12.68
C THR A 134 3.48 2.92 11.26
N PRO A 135 2.66 2.00 10.72
CA PRO A 135 2.80 1.56 9.34
C PRO A 135 2.20 2.58 8.37
N HIS A 136 2.86 2.75 7.22
CA HIS A 136 2.46 3.61 6.13
C HIS A 136 2.66 2.89 4.81
N VAL A 137 1.63 2.88 3.98
CA VAL A 137 1.69 2.32 2.62
C VAL A 137 1.95 3.42 1.59
N TYR A 138 2.81 3.12 0.65
CA TYR A 138 3.16 3.99 -0.48
C TYR A 138 3.10 3.18 -1.77
N LEU A 139 2.71 3.83 -2.87
CA LEU A 139 2.88 3.34 -4.24
C LEU A 139 3.75 4.34 -5.01
N TYR A 140 4.97 3.94 -5.32
CA TYR A 140 6.00 4.75 -5.98
C TYR A 140 5.81 4.76 -7.50
N LEU A 141 4.71 5.39 -7.91
CA LEU A 141 4.29 5.51 -9.31
C LEU A 141 4.74 6.83 -9.95
N GLN A 142 5.88 7.39 -9.52
CA GLN A 142 6.42 8.67 -10.02
C GLN A 142 6.86 8.64 -11.48
N ASN A 143 6.85 7.49 -12.12
CA ASN A 143 7.03 7.33 -13.56
C ASN A 143 5.78 7.72 -14.38
N TYR A 144 4.64 8.02 -13.75
CA TYR A 144 3.43 8.49 -14.41
C TYR A 144 3.14 9.97 -14.13
N PRO A 145 2.60 10.71 -15.12
CA PRO A 145 2.12 12.08 -14.93
C PRO A 145 1.06 12.19 -13.82
N LYS A 146 0.95 13.38 -13.23
CA LYS A 146 0.03 13.63 -12.11
C LYS A 146 -1.42 13.35 -12.51
N GLU A 147 -1.83 13.77 -13.70
CA GLU A 147 -3.19 13.66 -14.21
C GLU A 147 -3.59 12.18 -14.37
N GLU A 148 -2.66 11.34 -14.82
CA GLU A 148 -2.87 9.89 -14.90
C GLU A 148 -2.98 9.27 -13.50
N LEU A 149 -2.13 9.70 -12.55
CA LEU A 149 -2.20 9.25 -11.17
C LEU A 149 -3.51 9.65 -10.48
N GLU A 150 -4.10 10.80 -10.81
CA GLU A 150 -5.42 11.22 -10.33
C GLU A 150 -6.51 10.26 -10.82
N VAL A 151 -6.46 9.85 -12.09
CA VAL A 151 -7.39 8.85 -12.65
C VAL A 151 -7.22 7.49 -11.97
N LEU A 152 -5.98 7.03 -11.77
CA LEU A 152 -5.72 5.77 -11.06
C LEU A 152 -6.18 5.84 -9.60
N GLN A 153 -5.90 6.95 -8.91
CA GLN A 153 -6.32 7.18 -7.53
C GLN A 153 -7.85 7.09 -7.40
N GLN A 154 -8.58 7.75 -8.30
CA GLN A 154 -10.03 7.72 -8.32
C GLN A 154 -10.56 6.30 -8.58
N HIS A 155 -9.99 5.60 -9.58
CA HIS A 155 -10.34 4.20 -9.86
C HIS A 155 -10.13 3.29 -8.64
N ILE A 156 -9.00 3.45 -7.93
CA ILE A 156 -8.71 2.66 -6.74
C ILE A 156 -9.72 2.95 -5.62
N PHE A 157 -10.11 4.21 -5.44
CA PHE A 157 -11.13 4.59 -4.48
C PHE A 157 -12.49 3.98 -4.82
N ASP A 158 -12.97 4.17 -6.05
CA ASP A 158 -14.30 3.70 -6.46
C ASP A 158 -14.41 2.17 -6.39
N THR A 159 -13.34 1.47 -6.77
CA THR A 159 -13.32 0.01 -6.88
C THR A 159 -13.03 -0.69 -5.55
N PHE A 160 -12.07 -0.18 -4.77
CA PHE A 160 -11.54 -0.87 -3.59
C PHE A 160 -11.79 -0.11 -2.28
N GLN A 161 -12.40 1.08 -2.34
CA GLN A 161 -12.65 1.94 -1.18
C GLN A 161 -11.36 2.34 -0.44
N ILE A 162 -10.25 2.44 -1.17
CA ILE A 162 -8.95 2.89 -0.64
C ILE A 162 -8.65 4.30 -1.13
N ASN A 163 -8.68 5.28 -0.22
CA ASN A 163 -8.50 6.69 -0.54
C ASN A 163 -7.03 7.13 -0.36
N PHE A 164 -6.16 6.72 -1.28
CA PHE A 164 -4.79 7.25 -1.33
C PHE A 164 -4.79 8.77 -1.53
N LYS A 165 -3.71 9.44 -1.15
CA LYS A 165 -3.45 10.85 -1.48
C LYS A 165 -2.21 11.00 -2.35
N LEU A 166 -2.26 11.97 -3.27
CA LEU A 166 -1.08 12.41 -3.98
C LEU A 166 -0.10 13.07 -3.00
N SER A 167 1.15 12.65 -3.07
CA SER A 167 2.25 13.24 -2.30
C SER A 167 3.36 13.64 -3.25
N LYS A 168 3.87 14.87 -3.08
CA LYS A 168 5.00 15.37 -3.86
C LYS A 168 6.28 14.58 -3.58
N ARG A 169 7.10 14.42 -4.61
CA ARG A 169 8.47 13.92 -4.57
C ARG A 169 9.36 14.71 -5.54
N ARG A 170 10.67 14.46 -5.49
CA ARG A 170 11.68 15.17 -6.28
C ARG A 170 12.11 14.42 -7.55
N ASP A 171 11.67 13.17 -7.71
CA ASP A 171 12.04 12.25 -8.78
C ASP A 171 10.86 11.98 -9.74
N GLY A 172 11.18 11.59 -10.97
CA GLY A 172 10.19 11.32 -12.02
C GLY A 172 9.30 12.54 -12.31
N TYR A 173 8.00 12.31 -12.47
CA TYR A 173 6.98 13.36 -12.60
C TYR A 173 6.63 14.05 -11.26
N GLY A 174 7.29 13.68 -10.16
CA GLY A 174 7.22 14.41 -8.89
C GLY A 174 6.02 14.09 -8.01
N TYR A 175 5.29 13.00 -8.27
CA TYR A 175 4.12 12.59 -7.47
C TYR A 175 4.09 11.08 -7.23
N ILE A 176 3.54 10.68 -6.08
CA ILE A 176 3.25 9.28 -5.71
C ILE A 176 1.91 9.18 -5.01
N LEU A 177 1.41 7.96 -4.82
CA LEU A 177 0.23 7.70 -3.99
C LEU A 177 0.66 7.25 -2.58
N LYS A 178 0.06 7.86 -1.55
CA LYS A 178 0.41 7.64 -0.14
C LYS A 178 -0.84 7.42 0.70
N GLY A 179 -0.80 6.42 1.58
CA GLY A 179 -1.78 6.24 2.66
C GLY A 179 -1.59 7.28 3.76
N THR A 180 -2.68 7.90 4.21
CA THR A 180 -2.62 9.03 5.17
C THR A 180 -3.02 8.67 6.59
N SER A 181 -3.57 7.48 6.82
CA SER A 181 -3.98 7.01 8.16
C SER A 181 -3.56 5.56 8.37
N THR A 182 -3.45 5.16 9.65
CA THR A 182 -3.23 3.76 10.01
C THR A 182 -4.38 2.88 9.56
N ASP A 183 -5.61 3.37 9.60
CA ASP A 183 -6.79 2.60 9.18
C ASP A 183 -6.76 2.29 7.70
N LEU A 184 -6.42 3.27 6.87
CA LEU A 184 -6.23 3.04 5.45
C LEU A 184 -5.13 2.01 5.24
N THR A 185 -4.00 2.14 5.93
CA THR A 185 -2.91 1.16 5.83
C THR A 185 -3.38 -0.25 6.17
N TYR A 186 -4.07 -0.44 7.30
CA TYR A 186 -4.57 -1.76 7.68
C TYR A 186 -5.62 -2.30 6.71
N ASN A 187 -6.59 -1.46 6.30
CA ASN A 187 -7.62 -1.86 5.33
C ASN A 187 -6.99 -2.27 4.00
N PHE A 188 -5.97 -1.53 3.54
CA PHE A 188 -5.23 -1.87 2.33
C PHE A 188 -4.49 -3.21 2.48
N LEU A 189 -3.72 -3.42 3.56
CA LEU A 189 -3.00 -4.68 3.76
C LEU A 189 -3.98 -5.86 3.92
N ASN A 190 -5.10 -5.67 4.63
CA ASN A 190 -6.14 -6.70 4.79
C ASN A 190 -6.82 -7.05 3.47
N LEU A 191 -7.04 -6.08 2.58
CA LEU A 191 -7.57 -6.33 1.24
C LEU A 191 -6.65 -7.24 0.42
N LEU A 192 -5.33 -7.05 0.55
CA LEU A 192 -4.33 -7.80 -0.22
C LEU A 192 -3.96 -9.14 0.43
N SER A 193 -4.15 -9.29 1.74
CA SER A 193 -3.63 -10.40 2.54
C SER A 193 -4.02 -11.79 2.01
N PRO A 194 -5.25 -12.07 1.52
CA PRO A 194 -5.60 -13.40 1.04
C PRO A 194 -4.72 -13.86 -0.12
N ILE A 195 -4.18 -12.91 -0.89
CA ILE A 195 -3.32 -13.18 -2.04
C ILE A 195 -1.85 -13.12 -1.62
N THR A 196 -1.44 -12.08 -0.89
CA THR A 196 -0.02 -11.86 -0.56
C THR A 196 0.54 -12.88 0.43
N LEU A 197 -0.32 -13.51 1.26
CA LEU A 197 0.08 -14.64 2.11
C LEU A 197 0.60 -15.85 1.32
N THR A 198 0.29 -15.95 0.02
CA THR A 198 0.85 -17.00 -0.83
C THR A 198 2.26 -16.67 -1.35
N CYS A 199 2.80 -15.49 -1.03
CA CYS A 199 4.13 -15.02 -1.47
C CYS A 199 5.00 -14.60 -0.27
N GLU A 200 5.52 -15.58 0.45
CA GLU A 200 6.32 -15.36 1.68
C GLU A 200 7.50 -14.41 1.48
N SER A 201 8.18 -14.50 0.33
CA SER A 201 9.31 -13.62 -0.01
C SER A 201 8.96 -12.13 0.01
N MET A 202 7.67 -11.76 -0.05
CA MET A 202 7.19 -10.39 -0.08
C MET A 202 6.47 -9.96 1.22
N TYR A 203 6.57 -10.74 2.29
CA TYR A 203 5.98 -10.39 3.60
C TYR A 203 6.51 -9.07 4.15
N TYR A 204 7.76 -8.73 3.88
CA TYR A 204 8.34 -7.46 4.32
C TYR A 204 7.60 -6.22 3.78
N LYS A 205 6.88 -6.34 2.65
CA LYS A 205 5.98 -5.30 2.13
C LYS A 205 4.52 -5.52 2.54
N SER A 206 4.06 -6.76 2.62
CA SER A 206 2.61 -7.06 2.60
C SER A 206 2.02 -7.62 3.88
N ASN A 207 2.85 -8.05 4.83
CA ASN A 207 2.41 -8.68 6.08
C ASN A 207 2.85 -7.84 7.27
N TRP A 208 1.90 -7.12 7.89
CA TRP A 208 2.20 -6.22 8.99
C TRP A 208 2.63 -6.97 10.24
N GLU A 209 1.98 -8.08 10.58
CA GLU A 209 2.27 -8.87 11.77
C GLU A 209 3.70 -9.42 11.71
N TRP A 210 4.08 -9.97 10.56
CA TRP A 210 5.44 -10.42 10.30
C TRP A 210 6.42 -9.27 10.42
N ARG A 211 6.14 -8.13 9.77
CA ARG A 211 7.03 -6.97 9.77
C ARG A 211 7.18 -6.35 11.17
N LEU A 212 6.09 -6.27 11.93
CA LEU A 212 6.08 -5.77 13.30
C LEU A 212 6.99 -6.63 14.18
N LYS A 213 6.88 -7.96 14.10
CA LYS A 213 7.74 -8.88 14.85
C LYS A 213 9.23 -8.65 14.54
N GLN A 214 9.57 -8.45 13.26
CA GLN A 214 10.96 -8.16 12.87
C GLN A 214 11.47 -6.83 13.46
N GLU A 215 10.64 -5.78 13.47
CA GLU A 215 11.01 -4.51 14.11
C GLU A 215 11.06 -4.65 15.64
N GLU A 216 10.18 -5.44 16.24
CA GLU A 216 10.20 -5.72 17.68
C GLU A 216 11.51 -6.35 18.14
N GLU A 217 11.96 -7.40 17.44
CA GLU A 217 13.24 -8.06 17.71
C GLU A 217 14.42 -7.09 17.59
N LYS A 218 14.40 -6.20 16.59
CA LYS A 218 15.41 -5.17 16.37
C LYS A 218 15.44 -4.16 17.52
N PHE A 219 14.29 -3.64 17.93
CA PHE A 219 14.21 -2.65 19.00
C PHE A 219 14.43 -3.25 20.38
N PHE A 220 14.08 -4.52 20.61
CA PHE A 220 14.37 -5.19 21.86
C PHE A 220 15.87 -5.26 22.13
N LYS A 221 16.70 -5.51 21.10
CA LYS A 221 18.17 -5.47 21.22
C LYS A 221 18.70 -4.09 21.61
N GLN A 222 18.08 -3.02 21.11
CA GLN A 222 18.53 -1.65 21.35
C GLN A 222 17.95 -1.04 22.65
N TYR A 223 16.74 -1.44 23.01
CA TYR A 223 15.95 -0.89 24.12
C TYR A 223 15.21 -2.00 24.89
N PRO A 224 15.92 -2.89 25.60
CA PRO A 224 15.34 -4.11 26.20
C PRO A 224 14.27 -3.84 27.27
N LYS A 225 14.26 -2.64 27.85
CA LYS A 225 13.29 -2.21 28.88
C LYS A 225 12.12 -1.41 28.32
N TYR A 226 12.00 -1.27 26.99
CA TYR A 226 10.97 -0.46 26.35
C TYR A 226 9.83 -1.34 25.84
N GLN A 227 8.60 -0.89 26.05
CA GLN A 227 7.41 -1.50 25.47
C GLN A 227 7.22 -1.00 24.04
N ILE A 228 7.06 -1.92 23.09
CA ILE A 228 6.77 -1.60 21.70
C ILE A 228 5.25 -1.64 21.49
N ILE A 229 4.71 -0.66 20.76
CA ILE A 229 3.26 -0.54 20.56
C ILE A 229 2.96 -0.15 19.11
N ALA A 230 2.25 -1.03 18.39
CA ALA A 230 1.74 -0.79 17.04
C ALA A 230 0.63 0.27 17.04
N SER A 231 0.79 1.30 16.20
CA SER A 231 -0.15 2.42 16.10
C SER A 231 -1.47 1.95 15.51
N SER A 232 -2.55 2.36 16.17
CA SER A 232 -3.92 2.09 15.78
C SER A 232 -4.70 3.38 15.97
N SER A 233 -5.65 3.64 15.08
CA SER A 233 -6.61 4.74 15.21
C SER A 233 -7.43 4.62 16.50
N ASP A 234 -7.64 3.41 17.00
CA ASP A 234 -8.35 3.14 18.25
C ASP A 234 -7.70 3.83 19.45
N ARG A 235 -6.40 4.14 19.38
CA ARG A 235 -5.68 4.82 20.45
C ARG A 235 -6.07 6.29 20.60
N PHE A 236 -6.65 6.88 19.56
CA PHE A 236 -7.16 8.25 19.53
C PHE A 236 -8.68 8.27 19.29
N LYS A 237 -9.43 7.33 19.87
CA LYS A 237 -10.90 7.40 19.84
C LYS A 237 -11.37 8.77 20.31
N ASN A 238 -12.22 9.43 19.56
CA ASN A 238 -12.92 10.60 20.06
C ASN A 238 -13.69 10.26 21.33
N TYR A 239 -13.95 11.25 22.18
CA TYR A 239 -14.83 11.06 23.31
C TYR A 239 -16.24 10.76 22.79
N THR A 240 -16.81 9.63 23.19
CA THR A 240 -18.22 9.32 22.93
C THR A 240 -19.12 10.29 23.69
N ALA A 241 -20.35 10.49 23.23
CA ALA A 241 -21.34 11.32 23.94
C ALA A 241 -21.58 10.85 25.40
N GLY A 242 -21.46 9.54 25.66
CA GLY A 242 -21.50 8.98 27.02
C GLY A 242 -20.31 9.41 27.87
N GLU A 243 -19.09 9.32 27.32
CA GLU A 243 -17.88 9.78 28.03
C GLU A 243 -17.89 11.28 28.28
N VAL A 244 -18.37 12.09 27.32
CA VAL A 244 -18.52 13.54 27.50
C VAL A 244 -19.50 13.85 28.63
N ARG A 245 -20.69 13.23 28.64
CA ARG A 245 -21.66 13.41 29.73
C ARG A 245 -21.10 13.01 31.09
N LYS A 246 -20.42 11.86 31.15
CA LYS A 246 -19.78 11.37 32.39
C LYS A 246 -18.65 12.30 32.83
N MET A 247 -17.85 12.82 31.90
CA MET A 247 -16.80 13.81 32.17
C MET A 247 -17.36 15.10 32.78
N ILE A 248 -18.43 15.65 32.19
CA ILE A 248 -19.09 16.87 32.68
C ILE A 248 -19.63 16.64 34.09
N LEU A 249 -20.31 15.52 34.33
CA LEU A 249 -20.85 15.16 35.64
C LEU A 249 -19.75 15.09 36.70
N LEU A 250 -18.67 14.34 36.42
CA LEU A 250 -17.53 14.22 37.33
C LEU A 250 -16.90 15.57 37.61
N LYS A 251 -16.77 16.43 36.59
CA LYS A 251 -16.15 17.74 36.75
C LYS A 251 -17.01 18.70 37.56
N LYS A 252 -18.33 18.72 37.35
CA LYS A 252 -19.29 19.49 38.16
C LYS A 252 -19.31 19.03 39.63
N ASN A 253 -19.03 17.74 39.88
CA ASN A 253 -18.88 17.19 41.22
C ASN A 253 -17.49 17.42 41.86
N GLY A 254 -16.65 18.27 41.26
CA GLY A 254 -15.35 18.64 41.83
C GLY A 254 -14.24 17.60 41.68
N VAL A 255 -14.47 16.52 40.92
CA VAL A 255 -13.47 15.46 40.71
C VAL A 255 -12.25 16.02 39.96
N LYS A 256 -11.05 15.61 40.39
CA LYS A 256 -9.79 16.08 39.78
C LYS A 256 -9.60 15.47 38.39
N ASP A 257 -9.00 16.23 37.47
CA ASP A 257 -8.82 15.81 36.07
C ASP A 257 -8.07 14.47 35.94
N ILE A 258 -7.14 14.19 36.86
CA ILE A 258 -6.40 12.93 36.90
C ILE A 258 -7.27 11.73 37.29
N GLU A 259 -8.27 11.93 38.15
CA GLU A 259 -9.23 10.90 38.53
C GLU A 259 -10.25 10.70 37.42
N ILE A 260 -10.71 11.77 36.78
CA ILE A 260 -11.55 11.72 35.58
C ILE A 260 -10.84 10.91 34.47
N ALA A 261 -9.55 11.17 34.24
CA ALA A 261 -8.75 10.42 33.27
C ALA A 261 -8.70 8.92 33.58
N LYS A 262 -8.48 8.55 34.84
CA LYS A 262 -8.53 7.14 35.27
C LYS A 262 -9.92 6.53 35.06
N THR A 263 -10.99 7.23 35.46
CA THR A 263 -12.38 6.75 35.35
C THR A 263 -12.84 6.54 33.91
N LEU A 264 -12.34 7.36 32.98
CA LEU A 264 -12.67 7.25 31.55
C LEU A 264 -11.69 6.35 30.78
N GLY A 265 -10.62 5.86 31.43
CA GLY A 265 -9.55 5.12 30.73
C GLY A 265 -8.82 5.97 29.69
N ARG A 266 -8.73 7.29 29.91
CA ARG A 266 -8.11 8.26 28.99
C ARG A 266 -6.80 8.80 29.56
N SER A 267 -5.97 9.38 28.69
CA SER A 267 -4.77 10.08 29.16
C SER A 267 -5.15 11.38 29.87
N TYR A 268 -4.35 11.79 30.86
CA TYR A 268 -4.55 13.05 31.59
C TYR A 268 -4.67 14.24 30.64
N TRP A 269 -3.72 14.38 29.69
CA TRP A 269 -3.73 15.47 28.73
C TRP A 269 -4.95 15.44 27.80
N SER A 270 -5.42 14.26 27.38
CA SER A 270 -6.66 14.13 26.59
C SER A 270 -7.86 14.72 27.34
N VAL A 271 -7.97 14.43 28.64
CA VAL A 271 -9.05 14.97 29.49
C VAL A 271 -8.90 16.48 29.66
N VAL A 272 -7.69 16.97 29.96
CA VAL A 272 -7.44 18.41 30.12
C VAL A 272 -7.80 19.19 28.85
N TYR A 273 -7.40 18.68 27.67
CA TYR A 273 -7.75 19.30 26.39
C TYR A 273 -9.25 19.29 26.14
N LYS A 274 -9.93 18.15 26.37
CA LYS A 274 -11.38 18.08 26.16
C LYS A 274 -12.16 18.96 27.14
N LEU A 275 -11.75 19.04 28.40
CA LEU A 275 -12.34 19.96 29.37
C LEU A 275 -12.15 21.43 28.97
N ARG A 276 -10.99 21.78 28.39
CA ARG A 276 -10.74 23.13 27.86
C ARG A 276 -11.67 23.45 26.70
N GLU A 277 -11.85 22.52 25.77
CA GLU A 277 -12.78 22.62 24.64
C GLU A 277 -14.23 22.82 25.12
N LEU A 278 -14.69 21.98 26.05
CA LEU A 278 -16.05 22.08 26.61
C LEU A 278 -16.33 23.41 27.32
N ARG A 279 -15.31 24.01 27.97
CA ARG A 279 -15.40 25.35 28.56
C ARG A 279 -15.50 26.44 27.49
N SER A 280 -14.72 26.34 26.42
CA SER A 280 -14.82 27.31 25.32
C SER A 280 -16.15 27.25 24.58
N GLU A 281 -16.82 26.08 24.62
CA GLU A 281 -18.16 25.88 24.06
C GLU A 281 -19.28 26.28 25.04
N GLY A 282 -18.96 26.72 26.27
CA GLY A 282 -19.94 27.10 27.29
C GLY A 282 -20.75 25.94 27.88
N ILE A 283 -20.32 24.70 27.66
CA ILE A 283 -21.00 23.48 28.14
C ILE A 283 -20.64 23.19 29.61
N LEU A 284 -19.51 23.72 30.08
CA LEU A 284 -18.88 23.43 31.37
C LEU A 284 -18.54 24.70 32.14
#